data_AF-A0A7K4A107-F1
#
_entry.id   AF-A0A7K4A107-F1
#
_cell.length_a   1.000
_cell.length_b   1.000
_cell.length_c   1.000
_cell.angle_alpha   90.00
_cell.angle_beta   90.00
_cell.angle_gamma   90.00
#
_symmetry.space_group_name_H-M   'P 1'
#
loop_
_entity.id
_entity.type
_entity.pdbx_description
1 polymer ?
#
loop_
_entity_poly.entity_id
_entity_poly.type
_entity_poly.pdbx_seq_one_letter_code
_entity_poly.pdbx_strand_id
1 'polypeptide(L)'
;MKSRDIAIVGILLAVGAILRYFLAMLHTPLTPNMVIAFYCLAIILVRPKVYEALGIGIVAGILSMLISSSIFPPANLISEPVGALVCFGLYTVLRNRTQLAPTISTFLTTLASGFTFAAVAIMFVSATILAKYNGDMMGFVVAFVPIVVITAVFNAVIVQILYYPASRVLMRGQE
;
A
#
# COMPACT_ATOMS: atom_id res chain seq x y z
N MET A 1 18.64 -9.13 -5.46
CA MET A 1 18.36 -9.29 -4.02
C MET A 1 19.12 -10.49 -3.48
N LYS A 2 19.61 -10.43 -2.23
CA LYS A 2 20.11 -11.63 -1.54
C LYS A 2 18.90 -12.43 -1.03
N SER A 3 19.07 -13.74 -0.79
CA SER A 3 17.97 -14.61 -0.32
C SER A 3 17.29 -14.10 0.96
N ARG A 4 18.06 -13.46 1.85
CA ARG A 4 17.56 -12.81 3.07
C ARG A 4 16.58 -11.68 2.77
N ASP A 5 16.88 -10.85 1.77
CA ASP A 5 16.06 -9.69 1.39
C ASP A 5 14.69 -10.14 0.87
N ILE A 6 14.67 -11.21 0.06
CA ILE A 6 13.45 -11.82 -0.46
C ILE A 6 12.62 -12.39 0.69
N ALA A 7 13.26 -13.04 1.67
CA ALA A 7 12.58 -13.55 2.85
C ALA A 7 11.94 -12.41 3.68
N ILE A 8 12.66 -11.30 3.90
CA ILE A 8 12.13 -10.14 4.63
C ILE A 8 10.91 -9.55 3.93
N VAL A 9 11.00 -9.35 2.61
CA VAL A 9 9.88 -8.90 1.78
C VAL A 9 8.69 -9.86 1.94
N GLY A 10 8.92 -11.16 1.82
CA GLY A 10 7.88 -12.18 1.94
C GLY A 10 7.19 -12.16 3.30
N ILE A 11 7.96 -12.07 4.38
CA ILE A 11 7.42 -11.99 5.75
C ILE A 11 6.60 -10.72 5.94
N LEU A 12 7.11 -9.56 5.52
CA LEU A 12 6.39 -8.29 5.64
C LEU A 12 5.08 -8.30 4.83
N LEU A 13 5.11 -8.81 3.60
CA LEU A 13 3.90 -8.96 2.77
C LEU A 13 2.90 -9.93 3.40
N ALA A 14 3.35 -11.05 3.97
CA ALA A 14 2.49 -12.00 4.68
C ALA A 14 1.83 -11.35 5.90
N VAL A 15 2.57 -10.59 6.72
CA VAL A 15 2.02 -9.86 7.86
C VAL A 15 0.99 -8.83 7.39
N GLY A 16 1.29 -8.06 6.34
CA GLY A 16 0.34 -7.09 5.77
C GLY A 16 -0.94 -7.76 5.24
N ALA A 17 -0.81 -8.91 4.58
CA ALA A 17 -1.93 -9.71 4.10
C ALA A 17 -2.81 -10.22 5.26
N ILE A 18 -2.21 -10.73 6.34
CA ILE A 18 -2.93 -11.19 7.54
C ILE A 18 -3.68 -10.01 8.17
N LEU A 19 -3.03 -8.85 8.37
CA LEU A 19 -3.70 -7.68 8.94
C LEU A 19 -4.87 -7.20 8.07
N ARG A 20 -4.70 -7.21 6.74
CA ARG A 20 -5.80 -6.90 5.82
C ARG A 20 -6.96 -7.87 5.98
N TYR A 21 -6.68 -9.16 6.12
CA TYR A 21 -7.71 -10.19 6.32
C TYR A 21 -8.52 -9.93 7.61
N PHE A 22 -7.85 -9.62 8.72
CA PHE A 22 -8.52 -9.26 9.98
C PHE A 22 -9.40 -8.01 9.84
N LEU A 23 -8.94 -6.99 9.11
CA LEU A 23 -9.71 -5.76 8.87
C LEU A 23 -10.90 -5.99 7.91
N ALA A 24 -10.76 -6.92 6.96
CA ALA A 24 -11.87 -7.33 6.11
C ALA A 24 -13.00 -8.00 6.90
N MET A 25 -12.66 -8.72 7.96
CA MET A 25 -13.64 -9.37 8.86
C MET A 25 -14.42 -8.36 9.73
N LEU A 26 -13.91 -7.14 9.89
CA LEU A 26 -14.54 -6.06 10.65
C LEU A 26 -15.72 -5.38 9.91
N HIS A 27 -16.10 -5.87 8.71
CA HIS A 27 -17.23 -5.40 7.90
C HIS A 27 -17.30 -3.87 7.72
N THR A 28 -16.15 -3.23 7.59
CA THR A 28 -16.09 -1.79 7.29
C THR A 28 -16.53 -1.54 5.84
N PRO A 29 -17.26 -0.44 5.55
CA PRO A 29 -17.78 -0.15 4.21
C PRO A 29 -16.71 -0.14 3.10
N LEU A 30 -15.47 0.20 3.45
CA LEU A 30 -14.29 0.15 2.60
C LEU A 30 -13.11 -0.34 3.45
N THR A 31 -12.51 -1.45 3.04
CA THR A 31 -11.42 -2.10 3.77
C THR A 31 -10.11 -1.37 3.52
N PRO A 32 -9.49 -0.74 4.55
CA PRO A 32 -8.27 0.02 4.36
C PRO A 32 -7.10 -0.91 3.99
N ASN A 33 -6.32 -0.53 2.97
CA ASN A 33 -5.22 -1.35 2.50
C ASN A 33 -3.96 -1.21 3.37
N MET A 34 -3.87 -2.05 4.40
CA MET A 34 -2.68 -2.12 5.27
C MET A 34 -1.47 -2.79 4.60
N VAL A 35 -1.67 -3.55 3.50
CA VAL A 35 -0.56 -4.16 2.75
C VAL A 35 0.39 -3.08 2.24
N ILE A 36 -0.13 -1.87 1.99
CA ILE A 36 0.65 -0.68 1.61
C ILE A 36 1.73 -0.34 2.64
N ALA A 37 1.37 -0.30 3.92
CA ALA A 37 2.33 -0.01 4.97
C ALA A 37 3.51 -1.01 4.95
N PHE A 38 3.20 -2.31 4.83
CA PHE A 38 4.22 -3.36 4.92
C PHE A 38 5.07 -3.48 3.66
N TYR A 39 4.52 -3.29 2.45
CA TYR A 39 5.38 -3.27 1.27
C TYR A 39 6.21 -1.99 1.21
N CYS A 40 5.69 -0.83 1.63
CA CYS A 40 6.47 0.40 1.72
C CYS A 40 7.64 0.19 2.67
N LEU A 41 7.37 -0.37 3.85
CA LEU A 41 8.39 -0.73 4.83
C LEU A 41 9.42 -1.70 4.25
N ALA A 42 8.98 -2.73 3.50
CA ALA A 42 9.89 -3.66 2.83
C ALA A 42 10.81 -2.96 1.83
N ILE A 43 10.27 -2.07 0.98
CA ILE A 43 11.05 -1.28 0.01
C ILE A 43 12.05 -0.35 0.74
N ILE A 44 11.62 0.31 1.80
CA ILE A 44 12.43 1.23 2.61
C ILE A 44 13.62 0.51 3.26
N LEU A 45 13.38 -0.69 3.80
CA LEU A 45 14.36 -1.50 4.53
C LEU A 45 15.33 -2.24 3.61
N VAL A 46 14.82 -2.90 2.57
CA VAL A 46 15.63 -3.72 1.65
C VAL A 46 16.36 -2.86 0.61
N ARG A 47 15.80 -1.70 0.24
CA ARG A 47 16.31 -0.85 -0.84
C ARG A 47 16.46 -1.63 -2.15
N PRO A 48 15.36 -2.19 -2.69
CA PRO A 48 15.34 -2.95 -3.93
C PRO A 48 15.76 -2.10 -5.14
N LYS A 49 16.07 -2.74 -6.28
CA LYS A 49 16.08 -2.06 -7.58
C LYS A 49 14.64 -1.78 -8.05
N VAL A 50 14.48 -0.89 -9.03
CA VAL A 50 13.16 -0.53 -9.61
C VAL A 50 12.36 -1.78 -10.03
N TYR A 51 12.98 -2.73 -10.71
CA TYR A 51 12.34 -3.97 -11.16
C TYR A 51 11.89 -4.85 -9.98
N GLU A 52 12.66 -4.87 -8.90
CA GLU A 52 12.35 -5.64 -7.70
C GLU A 52 11.21 -4.97 -6.92
N ALA A 53 11.21 -3.63 -6.82
CA ALA A 53 10.10 -2.86 -6.24
C ALA A 53 8.78 -3.08 -7.00
N LEU A 54 8.84 -3.12 -8.34
CA LEU A 54 7.69 -3.46 -9.17
C LEU A 54 7.18 -4.88 -8.87
N GLY A 55 8.09 -5.86 -8.75
CA GLY A 55 7.74 -7.23 -8.37
C GLY A 55 7.04 -7.30 -7.00
N ILE A 56 7.55 -6.57 -6.01
CA ILE A 56 6.92 -6.45 -4.68
C ILE A 56 5.50 -5.89 -4.81
N GLY A 57 5.32 -4.83 -5.60
CA GLY A 57 4.02 -4.22 -5.85
C GLY A 57 3.03 -5.15 -6.55
N ILE A 58 3.49 -5.97 -7.51
CA ILE A 58 2.65 -6.98 -8.18
C ILE A 58 2.19 -8.04 -7.18
N VAL A 59 3.11 -8.59 -6.38
CA VAL A 59 2.76 -9.59 -5.36
C VAL A 59 1.80 -8.99 -4.32
N ALA A 60 2.06 -7.76 -3.87
CA ALA A 60 1.17 -7.04 -2.97
C ALA A 60 -0.23 -6.79 -3.59
N GLY A 61 -0.28 -6.50 -4.89
CA GLY A 61 -1.53 -6.35 -5.65
C GLY A 61 -2.31 -7.66 -5.74
N ILE A 62 -1.65 -8.78 -6.02
CA ILE A 62 -2.27 -10.12 -6.02
C ILE A 62 -2.81 -10.48 -4.63
N LEU A 63 -2.01 -10.30 -3.58
CA LEU A 63 -2.44 -10.54 -2.20
C LEU A 63 -3.64 -9.67 -1.82
N SER A 64 -3.57 -8.39 -2.18
CA SER A 64 -4.66 -7.44 -1.95
C SER A 64 -5.91 -7.85 -2.73
N MET A 65 -5.79 -8.32 -3.97
CA MET A 65 -6.91 -8.81 -4.76
C MET A 65 -7.57 -10.05 -4.13
N LEU A 66 -6.78 -11.02 -3.68
CA LEU A 66 -7.30 -12.28 -3.12
C LEU A 66 -7.98 -12.10 -1.76
N ILE A 67 -7.51 -11.16 -0.95
CA ILE A 67 -7.97 -10.96 0.44
C ILE A 67 -9.06 -9.88 0.53
N SER A 68 -9.28 -9.10 -0.53
CA SER A 68 -10.14 -7.92 -0.46
C SER A 68 -11.62 -8.20 -0.74
N SER A 69 -12.47 -7.86 0.24
CA SER A 69 -13.93 -7.66 0.05
C SER A 69 -14.29 -6.29 -0.54
N SER A 70 -13.46 -5.71 -1.43
CA SER A 70 -13.72 -4.39 -2.02
C SER A 70 -14.59 -4.49 -3.26
N ILE A 71 -15.21 -3.36 -3.65
CA ILE A 71 -16.11 -3.22 -4.82
C ILE A 71 -15.45 -3.67 -6.14
N PHE A 72 -14.13 -3.53 -6.27
CA PHE A 72 -13.38 -4.00 -7.43
C PHE A 72 -11.98 -4.50 -7.04
N PRO A 73 -11.86 -5.76 -6.62
CA PRO A 73 -10.58 -6.36 -6.22
C PRO A 73 -9.44 -6.27 -7.27
N PRO A 74 -9.69 -6.37 -8.60
CA PRO A 74 -8.61 -6.33 -9.57
C PRO A 74 -7.98 -4.94 -9.77
N ALA A 75 -8.61 -3.84 -9.30
CA ALA A 75 -7.93 -2.52 -9.31
C ALA A 75 -6.64 -2.52 -8.47
N ASN A 76 -6.57 -3.33 -7.41
CA ASN A 76 -5.37 -3.45 -6.58
C ASN A 76 -4.16 -4.02 -7.36
N LEU A 77 -4.41 -4.78 -8.43
CA LEU A 77 -3.35 -5.32 -9.28
C LEU A 77 -2.63 -4.23 -10.07
N ILE A 78 -3.28 -3.07 -10.30
CA ILE A 78 -2.69 -1.91 -10.98
C ILE A 78 -2.24 -0.87 -9.96
N SER A 79 -3.03 -0.62 -8.92
CA SER A 79 -2.72 0.44 -7.95
C SER A 79 -1.47 0.12 -7.12
N GLU A 80 -1.26 -1.14 -6.72
CA GLU A 80 -0.12 -1.47 -5.86
C GLU A 80 1.25 -1.50 -6.56
N PRO A 81 1.39 -1.95 -7.81
CA PRO A 81 2.61 -1.72 -8.58
C PRO A 81 2.94 -0.23 -8.73
N VAL A 82 1.92 0.61 -9.02
CA VAL A 82 2.10 2.07 -9.10
C VAL A 82 2.52 2.63 -7.74
N GLY A 83 1.87 2.22 -6.66
CA GLY A 83 2.23 2.58 -5.29
C GLY A 83 3.67 2.18 -4.94
N ALA A 84 4.08 0.96 -5.25
CA ALA A 84 5.44 0.49 -4.99
C ALA A 84 6.50 1.32 -5.74
N LEU A 85 6.24 1.69 -6.99
CA LEU A 85 7.12 2.58 -7.77
C LEU A 85 7.19 3.99 -7.16
N VAL A 86 6.04 4.53 -6.75
CA VAL A 86 5.95 5.85 -6.08
C VAL A 86 6.71 5.82 -4.75
N CYS A 87 6.55 4.76 -3.95
CA CYS A 87 7.29 4.59 -2.70
C CYS A 87 8.79 4.54 -2.93
N PHE A 88 9.23 3.76 -3.92
CA PHE A 88 10.63 3.64 -4.28
C PHE A 88 11.21 5.00 -4.70
N GLY A 89 10.51 5.73 -5.57
CA GLY A 89 10.94 7.04 -6.05
C GLY A 89 11.01 8.08 -4.93
N LEU A 90 9.92 8.21 -4.15
CA LEU A 90 9.85 9.16 -3.03
C LEU A 90 10.91 8.87 -1.97
N TYR A 91 11.04 7.61 -1.56
CA TYR A 91 12.03 7.25 -0.55
C TYR A 91 13.46 7.53 -1.04
N THR A 92 13.75 7.29 -2.32
CA THR A 92 15.08 7.58 -2.91
C THR A 92 15.43 9.08 -2.84
N VAL A 93 14.44 9.95 -3.02
CA VAL A 93 14.61 11.40 -2.95
C VAL A 93 14.69 11.89 -1.49
N LEU A 94 13.84 11.37 -0.61
CA LEU A 94 13.68 11.88 0.76
C LEU A 94 14.67 11.29 1.78
N ARG A 95 15.21 10.08 1.55
CA ARG A 95 16.06 9.36 2.52
C ARG A 95 17.27 10.15 3.04
N ASN A 96 17.82 11.06 2.24
CA ASN A 96 18.99 11.86 2.62
C ASN A 96 18.61 13.26 3.10
N ARG A 97 17.32 13.59 3.11
CA ARG A 97 16.79 14.93 3.44
C ARG A 97 16.15 14.96 4.82
N THR A 98 15.45 13.89 5.22
CA THR A 98 14.70 13.88 6.49
C THR A 98 14.69 12.50 7.15
N GLN A 99 14.67 12.47 8.49
CA GLN A 99 14.45 11.24 9.28
C GLN A 99 13.01 10.72 9.19
N LEU A 100 12.08 11.58 8.75
CA LEU A 100 10.68 11.25 8.48
C LEU A 100 10.44 10.79 7.04
N ALA A 101 11.50 10.59 6.25
CA ALA A 101 11.43 10.02 4.91
C ALA A 101 10.51 8.80 4.81
N PRO A 102 10.58 7.78 5.68
CA PRO A 102 9.71 6.60 5.59
C PRO A 102 8.23 6.93 5.85
N THR A 103 7.92 7.86 6.75
CA THR A 103 6.54 8.31 7.02
C THR A 103 5.97 9.01 5.79
N ILE A 104 6.71 10.00 5.27
CA ILE A 104 6.26 10.85 4.17
C ILE A 104 6.13 10.03 2.89
N SER A 105 7.10 9.16 2.59
CA SER A 105 7.02 8.28 1.42
C SER A 105 5.82 7.36 1.49
N THR A 106 5.52 6.76 2.65
CA THR A 106 4.37 5.87 2.83
C THR A 106 3.04 6.62 2.72
N PHE A 107 2.96 7.82 3.30
CA PHE A 107 1.77 8.66 3.24
C PHE A 107 1.43 9.00 1.78
N LEU A 108 2.38 9.60 1.05
CA LEU A 108 2.17 9.96 -0.37
C LEU A 108 1.96 8.73 -1.25
N THR A 109 2.62 7.60 -0.95
CA THR A 109 2.37 6.35 -1.67
C THR A 109 0.95 5.86 -1.47
N THR A 110 0.43 5.90 -0.25
CA THR A 110 -0.93 5.46 0.05
C THR A 110 -1.94 6.34 -0.67
N LEU A 111 -1.71 7.66 -0.70
CA LEU A 111 -2.53 8.57 -1.49
C LEU A 111 -2.47 8.22 -2.98
N ALA A 112 -1.26 8.07 -3.55
CA ALA A 112 -1.09 7.76 -4.97
C ALA A 112 -1.72 6.42 -5.36
N SER A 113 -1.52 5.36 -4.57
CA SER A 113 -2.16 4.05 -4.78
C SER A 113 -3.69 4.16 -4.64
N GLY A 114 -4.20 4.85 -3.62
CA GLY A 114 -5.64 5.07 -3.42
C GLY A 114 -6.29 5.85 -4.56
N PHE A 115 -5.69 6.94 -5.03
CA PHE A 115 -6.20 7.68 -6.19
C PHE A 115 -6.13 6.87 -7.49
N THR A 116 -5.07 6.07 -7.67
CA THR A 116 -4.97 5.16 -8.81
C THR A 116 -6.07 4.10 -8.76
N PHE A 117 -6.34 3.53 -7.58
CA PHE A 117 -7.44 2.60 -7.37
C PHE A 117 -8.79 3.25 -7.72
N ALA A 118 -9.04 4.48 -7.23
CA ALA A 118 -10.26 5.21 -7.55
C ALA A 118 -10.42 5.47 -9.05
N ALA A 119 -9.34 5.90 -9.73
CA ALA A 119 -9.36 6.15 -11.16
C ALA A 119 -9.64 4.87 -11.96
N VAL A 120 -9.01 3.75 -11.61
CA VAL A 120 -9.26 2.45 -12.26
C VAL A 120 -10.68 1.96 -11.97
N ALA A 121 -11.17 2.10 -10.74
CA ALA A 121 -12.54 1.73 -10.39
C ALA A 121 -13.57 2.55 -11.17
N ILE A 122 -13.36 3.87 -11.32
CA ILE A 122 -14.23 4.72 -12.13
C ILE A 122 -14.19 4.31 -13.60
N MET A 123 -13.02 4.05 -14.17
CA MET A 123 -12.88 3.69 -15.59
C MET A 123 -13.55 2.34 -15.94
N PHE A 124 -13.39 1.31 -15.10
CA PHE A 124 -13.85 -0.04 -15.41
C PHE A 124 -15.21 -0.40 -14.79
N VAL A 125 -15.63 0.30 -13.75
CA VAL A 125 -16.82 -0.02 -12.93
C VAL A 125 -17.80 1.15 -12.90
N SER A 126 -17.62 2.15 -13.77
CA SER A 126 -18.50 3.32 -13.91
C SER A 126 -19.98 2.92 -14.03
N ALA A 127 -20.33 1.88 -14.79
CA ALA A 127 -21.72 1.45 -14.98
C ALA A 127 -22.40 0.98 -13.67
N THR A 128 -21.69 0.20 -12.83
CA THR A 128 -22.19 -0.29 -11.53
C THR A 128 -22.10 0.76 -10.42
N ILE A 129 -21.13 1.68 -10.51
CA ILE A 129 -21.04 2.84 -9.60
C ILE A 129 -22.16 3.84 -9.90
N LEU A 130 -22.45 4.14 -11.17
CA LEU A 130 -23.57 4.98 -11.59
C LEU A 130 -24.92 4.41 -11.12
N ALA A 131 -25.10 3.08 -11.18
CA ALA A 131 -26.30 2.41 -10.72
C ALA A 131 -26.49 2.47 -9.19
N LYS A 132 -25.40 2.51 -8.41
CA LYS A 132 -25.43 2.54 -6.94
C LYS A 132 -25.46 3.96 -6.35
N TYR A 133 -24.92 4.95 -7.09
CA TYR A 133 -24.84 6.36 -6.69
C TYR A 133 -25.72 7.28 -7.54
N ASN A 134 -26.76 6.74 -8.18
CA ASN A 134 -27.80 7.54 -8.87
C ASN A 134 -27.25 8.50 -9.93
N GLY A 135 -26.18 8.10 -10.64
CA GLY A 135 -25.53 8.96 -11.64
C GLY A 135 -24.43 9.88 -11.12
N ASP A 136 -24.26 10.02 -9.80
CA ASP A 136 -23.35 11.01 -9.22
C ASP A 136 -21.95 10.45 -8.92
N MET A 137 -21.05 10.65 -9.88
CA MET A 137 -19.64 10.28 -9.78
C MET A 137 -18.91 11.08 -8.67
N MET A 138 -19.40 12.29 -8.32
CA MET A 138 -18.82 13.10 -7.25
C MET A 138 -19.14 12.51 -5.87
N GLY A 139 -20.31 11.90 -5.67
CA GLY A 139 -20.66 11.20 -4.43
C GLY A 139 -19.71 10.06 -4.07
N PHE A 140 -19.25 9.30 -5.07
CA PHE A 140 -18.23 8.26 -4.89
C PHE A 140 -16.88 8.85 -4.46
N VAL A 141 -16.42 9.92 -5.13
CA VAL A 141 -15.14 10.57 -4.82
C VAL A 141 -15.17 11.19 -3.42
N VAL A 142 -16.26 11.88 -3.05
CA VAL A 142 -16.43 12.51 -1.73
C VAL A 142 -16.45 11.47 -0.60
N ALA A 143 -17.02 10.29 -0.82
CA ALA A 143 -16.99 9.21 0.16
C ALA A 143 -15.61 8.53 0.23
N PHE A 144 -14.93 8.37 -0.91
CA PHE A 144 -13.68 7.61 -1.00
C PHE A 144 -12.45 8.40 -0.52
N VAL A 145 -12.38 9.71 -0.82
CA VAL A 145 -11.22 10.56 -0.47
C VAL A 145 -10.91 10.56 1.04
N PRO A 146 -11.89 10.78 1.95
CA PRO A 146 -11.62 10.74 3.39
C PRO A 146 -11.05 9.39 3.84
N ILE A 147 -11.52 8.30 3.24
CA ILE A 147 -11.10 6.94 3.58
C ILE A 147 -9.65 6.70 3.14
N VAL A 148 -9.28 7.15 1.94
CA VAL A 148 -7.89 7.11 1.47
C VAL A 148 -6.98 7.92 2.38
N VAL A 149 -7.40 9.13 2.76
CA VAL A 149 -6.61 10.01 3.65
C VAL A 149 -6.43 9.38 5.02
N ILE A 150 -7.51 8.89 5.64
CA ILE A 150 -7.43 8.19 6.94
C ILE A 150 -6.51 6.98 6.84
N THR A 151 -6.66 6.17 5.80
CA THR A 151 -5.80 5.01 5.55
C THR A 151 -4.33 5.42 5.38
N ALA A 152 -4.07 6.52 4.67
CA ALA A 152 -2.71 7.04 4.48
C ALA A 152 -2.08 7.47 5.81
N VAL A 153 -2.85 8.13 6.68
CA VAL A 153 -2.37 8.50 8.02
C VAL A 153 -2.05 7.24 8.84
N PHE A 154 -2.96 6.27 8.88
CA PHE A 154 -2.73 5.01 9.61
C PHE A 154 -1.49 4.26 9.09
N ASN A 155 -1.35 4.11 7.77
CA ASN A 155 -0.20 3.45 7.15
C ASN A 155 1.10 4.18 7.47
N ALA A 156 1.10 5.52 7.42
CA ALA A 156 2.26 6.33 7.75
C ALA A 156 2.68 6.17 9.22
N VAL A 157 1.72 6.15 10.15
CA VAL A 157 1.97 5.91 11.58
C VAL A 157 2.53 4.51 11.82
N ILE A 158 1.92 3.49 11.20
CA ILE A 158 2.37 2.10 11.32
C ILE A 158 3.81 1.96 10.82
N VAL A 159 4.13 2.51 9.65
CA VAL A 159 5.49 2.47 9.12
C VAL A 159 6.47 3.20 10.03
N GLN A 160 6.10 4.37 10.56
CA GLN A 160 6.97 5.11 11.46
C GLN A 160 7.30 4.34 12.74
N ILE A 161 6.30 3.69 13.34
CA ILE A 161 6.48 2.86 14.54
C ILE A 161 7.31 1.62 14.23
N LEU A 162 7.03 0.94 13.10
CA LEU A 162 7.70 -0.30 12.73
C LEU A 162 9.11 -0.10 12.15
N TYR A 163 9.39 1.07 11.58
CA TYR A 163 10.69 1.36 10.96
C TYR A 163 11.85 1.24 11.96
N TYR A 164 11.70 1.78 13.17
CA TYR A 164 12.72 1.69 14.22
C TYR A 164 13.06 0.25 14.64
N PRO A 165 12.11 -0.59 15.08
CA PRO A 165 12.41 -1.97 15.47
C PRO A 165 12.86 -2.82 14.29
N ALA A 166 12.23 -2.67 13.12
CA ALA A 166 12.58 -3.48 11.95
C ALA A 166 14.00 -3.16 11.44
N SER A 167 14.38 -1.88 11.38
CA SER A 167 15.74 -1.49 10.98
C SER A 167 16.80 -2.01 11.97
N ARG A 168 16.52 -2.00 13.28
CA ARG A 168 17.41 -2.54 14.32
C ARG A 168 17.61 -4.05 14.19
N VAL A 169 16.54 -4.82 13.97
CA VAL A 169 16.60 -6.28 13.81
C VAL A 169 17.37 -6.63 12.54
N LEU A 170 17.17 -5.89 11.46
CA LEU A 170 17.88 -6.11 10.20
C LEU A 170 19.38 -5.86 10.30
N MET A 171 19.80 -4.83 11.06
CA MET A 171 21.21 -4.58 11.31
C MET A 171 21.86 -5.68 12.16
N ARG A 172 21.14 -6.24 13.15
CA ARG A 172 21.65 -7.37 13.96
C ARG A 172 21.85 -8.65 13.15
N GLY A 173 21.04 -8.89 12.11
CA GLY A 173 21.23 -10.04 11.23
C GLY A 173 22.41 -9.89 10.25
N GLN A 174 23.15 -8.77 10.28
CA GLN A 174 24.35 -8.52 9.46
C GLN A 174 25.67 -8.74 10.22
N GLU A 175 25.60 -9.01 11.53
CA GLU A 175 26.73 -9.48 12.36
C GLU A 175 26.85 -11.01 12.22
#